data_AF-A0AAV6GFN1-F1
#
_entry.id   AF-A0AAV6GFN1-F1
#
_cell.length_a   1.000
_cell.length_b   1.000
_cell.length_c   1.000
_cell.angle_alpha   90.00
_cell.angle_beta   90.00
_cell.angle_gamma   90.00
#
_symmetry.space_group_name_H-M   'P 1'
#
loop_
_entity.id
_entity.type
_entity.pdbx_description
1 polymer ?
#
loop_
_entity_poly.entity_id
_entity_poly.type
_entity_poly.pdbx_seq_one_letter_code
_entity_poly.pdbx_strand_id
1 'polypeptide(L)'
;MSLVQKLVTDEDIFPTKYGKEFPNSFESLVKKICRFLFHVLAHIYWAHFKETVLLDLQGHLNTLYAHFIVFVREFNLVDPKETCIMDDLSEVVCTPPPPSAQNHVTER
;
A
#
# COMPACT_ATOMS: atom_id res chain seq x y z
N MET A 1 3.53 -3.17 -16.15
CA MET A 1 2.54 -2.23 -15.60
C MET A 1 1.41 -1.82 -16.55
N SER A 2 1.26 -2.41 -17.75
CA SER A 2 0.23 -1.98 -18.71
C SER A 2 -1.21 -2.39 -18.33
N LEU A 3 -1.38 -3.49 -17.57
CA LEU A 3 -2.71 -4.03 -17.26
C LEU A 3 -3.47 -3.19 -16.23
N VAL A 4 -2.84 -2.80 -15.12
CA VAL A 4 -3.48 -1.95 -14.10
C VAL A 4 -3.87 -0.61 -14.72
N GLN A 5 -2.96 0.01 -15.48
CA GLN A 5 -3.24 1.25 -16.19
C GLN A 5 -4.45 1.10 -17.10
N LYS A 6 -4.50 0.06 -17.94
CA LYS A 6 -5.64 -0.20 -18.82
C LYS A 6 -6.96 -0.29 -18.06
N LEU A 7 -6.99 -1.02 -16.93
CA LEU A 7 -8.20 -1.20 -16.12
C LEU A 7 -8.66 0.10 -15.46
N VAL A 8 -7.73 0.91 -14.95
CA VAL A 8 -8.04 2.17 -14.26
C VAL A 8 -8.49 3.25 -15.24
N THR A 9 -8.01 3.23 -16.49
CA THR A 9 -8.40 4.20 -17.54
C THR A 9 -9.65 3.80 -18.32
N ASP A 10 -10.21 2.62 -18.05
CA ASP A 10 -11.39 2.13 -18.76
C ASP A 10 -12.66 2.80 -18.20
N GLU A 11 -13.33 3.64 -19.00
CA GLU A 11 -14.53 4.37 -18.58
C GLU A 11 -15.75 3.47 -18.30
N ASP A 12 -15.72 2.20 -18.73
CA ASP A 12 -16.76 1.24 -18.39
C ASP A 12 -16.50 0.55 -17.04
N ILE A 13 -15.26 0.63 -16.53
CA ILE A 13 -14.88 0.13 -15.20
C ILE A 13 -14.84 1.26 -14.17
N PHE A 14 -14.25 2.41 -14.53
CA PHE A 14 -14.16 3.62 -13.74
C PHE A 14 -14.87 4.77 -14.48
N PRO A 15 -16.20 4.89 -14.35
CA PRO A 15 -16.95 5.93 -15.04
C PRO A 15 -16.54 7.33 -14.60
N THR A 16 -16.24 8.19 -15.56
CA THR A 16 -15.88 9.61 -15.35
C THR A 16 -17.05 10.56 -15.56
N LYS A 17 -18.14 10.07 -16.19
CA LYS A 17 -19.32 10.85 -16.58
C LYS A 17 -20.44 10.68 -15.58
N TYR A 18 -21.10 11.79 -15.26
CA TYR A 18 -22.26 11.80 -14.37
C TYR A 18 -23.38 10.87 -14.88
N GLY A 19 -23.98 10.09 -13.97
CA GLY A 19 -25.10 9.20 -14.26
C GLY A 19 -24.72 7.80 -14.76
N LYS A 20 -23.42 7.48 -14.91
CA LYS A 20 -22.96 6.10 -15.10
C LYS A 20 -22.63 5.45 -13.76
N GLU A 21 -23.17 4.26 -13.52
CA GLU A 21 -22.89 3.46 -12.33
C GLU A 21 -21.66 2.57 -12.55
N PHE A 22 -21.02 2.15 -11.45
CA PHE A 22 -19.94 1.17 -11.48
C PHE A 22 -20.48 -0.21 -11.89
N PRO A 23 -19.70 -1.03 -12.61
CA PRO A 23 -20.14 -2.36 -13.00
C PRO A 23 -20.26 -3.28 -11.78
N ASN A 24 -21.13 -4.30 -11.87
CA ASN A 24 -21.28 -5.32 -10.82
C ASN A 24 -19.97 -6.08 -10.50
N SER A 25 -19.02 -6.10 -11.45
CA SER A 25 -17.70 -6.72 -11.31
C SER A 25 -16.64 -5.80 -10.69
N PHE A 26 -17.00 -4.56 -10.34
CA PHE A 26 -16.05 -3.54 -9.88
C PHE A 26 -15.20 -4.01 -8.70
N GLU A 27 -15.82 -4.54 -7.66
CA GLU A 27 -15.11 -5.02 -6.46
C GLU A 27 -14.06 -6.09 -6.81
N SER A 28 -14.42 -7.03 -7.68
CA SER A 28 -13.51 -8.09 -8.13
C SER A 28 -12.33 -7.53 -8.93
N LEU A 29 -12.56 -6.47 -9.70
CA LEU A 29 -11.52 -5.77 -10.46
C LEU A 29 -10.60 -4.96 -9.54
N VAL A 30 -11.14 -4.26 -8.54
CA VAL A 30 -10.35 -3.52 -7.55
C VAL A 30 -9.45 -4.49 -6.76
N LYS A 31 -10.00 -5.62 -6.29
CA LYS A 31 -9.20 -6.68 -5.64
C LYS A 31 -8.03 -7.15 -6.50
N LYS A 32 -8.28 -7.36 -7.80
CA LYS A 32 -7.24 -7.74 -8.76
C LYS A 32 -6.18 -6.65 -8.95
N ILE A 33 -6.59 -5.38 -9.02
CA ILE A 33 -5.68 -4.24 -9.13
C ILE A 33 -4.79 -4.15 -7.87
N CYS A 34 -5.39 -4.16 -6.68
CA CYS A 34 -4.66 -4.11 -5.42
C CYS A 34 -3.67 -5.26 -5.27
N ARG A 35 -4.04 -6.49 -5.65
CA ARG A 35 -3.12 -7.63 -5.67
C ARG A 35 -1.89 -7.38 -6.55
N PHE A 36 -2.07 -6.84 -7.75
CA PHE A 36 -0.93 -6.55 -8.63
C PHE A 36 -0.05 -5.42 -8.09
N LEU A 37 -0.64 -4.38 -7.51
CA LEU A 37 0.12 -3.30 -6.87
C LEU A 37 0.90 -3.79 -5.64
N PHE A 38 0.31 -4.69 -4.84
CA PHE A 38 0.98 -5.32 -3.71
C PHE A 38 2.25 -6.07 -4.15
N HIS A 39 2.17 -6.92 -5.17
CA HIS A 39 3.34 -7.67 -5.65
C HIS A 39 4.44 -6.76 -6.21
N VAL A 40 4.08 -5.62 -6.80
CA VAL A 40 5.07 -4.64 -7.25
C VAL A 40 5.77 -4.03 -6.04
N LEU A 41 5.03 -3.59 -5.02
CA LEU A 41 5.61 -3.05 -3.79
C LEU A 41 6.54 -4.07 -3.14
N ALA A 42 6.08 -5.32 -2.99
CA ALA A 42 6.88 -6.42 -2.45
C ALA A 42 8.18 -6.61 -3.26
N HIS A 43 8.08 -6.58 -4.60
CA HIS A 43 9.26 -6.71 -5.47
C HIS A 43 10.24 -5.55 -5.30
N ILE A 44 9.76 -4.31 -5.12
CA ILE A 44 10.63 -3.15 -4.87
C ILE A 44 11.38 -3.33 -3.55
N TYR A 45 10.69 -3.72 -2.47
CA TYR A 45 11.34 -4.00 -1.18
C TYR A 45 12.35 -5.15 -1.25
N TRP A 46 12.06 -6.19 -2.01
CA TRP A 46 12.94 -7.34 -2.11
C TRP A 46 14.16 -7.10 -3.02
N ALA A 47 13.93 -6.58 -4.22
CA ALA A 47 14.94 -6.54 -5.28
C ALA A 47 15.63 -5.17 -5.43
N HIS A 48 14.97 -4.08 -5.04
CA HIS A 48 15.40 -2.71 -5.36
C HIS A 48 15.53 -1.78 -4.15
N PHE A 49 15.46 -2.33 -2.93
CA PHE A 49 15.48 -1.49 -1.73
C PHE A 49 16.79 -0.72 -1.58
N LYS A 50 17.92 -1.31 -1.97
CA LYS A 50 19.24 -0.63 -1.90
C LYS A 50 19.25 0.64 -2.75
N GLU A 51 18.69 0.57 -3.95
CA GLU A 51 18.57 1.69 -4.87
C GLU A 51 17.63 2.77 -4.30
N THR A 52 16.52 2.36 -3.65
CA THR A 52 15.65 3.34 -2.98
C THR A 52 16.36 4.07 -1.84
N VAL A 53 17.25 3.38 -1.11
CA VAL A 53 18.08 4.01 -0.06
C VAL A 53 19.14 4.94 -0.66
N LEU A 54 19.78 4.54 -1.75
CA LEU A 54 20.78 5.37 -2.45
C LEU A 54 20.17 6.67 -3.01
N LEU A 55 18.89 6.67 -3.34
CA LEU A 55 18.14 7.82 -3.84
C LEU A 55 17.43 8.61 -2.73
N ASP A 56 17.59 8.23 -1.46
CA ASP A 56 16.89 8.80 -0.30
C ASP A 56 15.34 8.73 -0.40
N LEU A 57 14.83 7.66 -1.03
CA LEU A 57 13.41 7.42 -1.28
C LEU A 57 12.77 6.42 -0.30
N GLN A 58 13.55 5.82 0.62
CA GLN A 58 13.07 4.83 1.58
C GLN A 58 11.90 5.34 2.43
N GLY A 59 11.93 6.61 2.85
CA GLY A 59 10.83 7.20 3.65
C GLY A 59 9.52 7.30 2.85
N HIS A 60 9.61 7.62 1.56
CA HIS A 60 8.47 7.66 0.66
C HIS A 60 7.90 6.26 0.43
N LEU A 61 8.77 5.27 0.20
CA LEU A 61 8.37 3.89 0.02
C LEU A 61 7.67 3.32 1.28
N ASN A 62 8.21 3.61 2.47
CA ASN A 62 7.62 3.21 3.74
C ASN A 62 6.24 3.82 3.95
N THR A 63 6.09 5.12 3.70
CA THR A 63 4.81 5.81 3.84
C THR A 63 3.76 5.27 2.86
N LEU A 64 4.16 5.07 1.60
CA LEU A 64 3.30 4.47 0.57
C LEU A 64 2.85 3.06 0.99
N TYR A 65 3.78 2.24 1.49
CA TYR A 65 3.48 0.89 1.95
C TYR A 65 2.55 0.87 3.15
N ALA A 66 2.82 1.68 4.17
CA ALA A 66 1.98 1.82 5.37
C ALA A 66 0.53 2.18 5.00
N HIS A 67 0.37 3.19 4.16
CA HIS A 67 -0.95 3.62 3.71
C HIS A 67 -1.64 2.53 2.89
N PHE A 68 -0.91 1.88 1.98
CA PHE A 68 -1.45 0.82 1.14
C PHE A 68 -1.91 -0.40 1.95
N ILE A 69 -1.12 -0.87 2.90
CA ILE A 69 -1.45 -2.08 3.67
C ILE A 69 -2.65 -1.84 4.60
N VAL A 70 -2.75 -0.66 5.22
CA VAL A 70 -3.91 -0.29 6.04
C VAL A 70 -5.16 -0.22 5.18
N PHE A 71 -5.09 0.43 4.01
CA PHE A 71 -6.22 0.53 3.08
C PHE A 71 -6.70 -0.85 2.60
N VAL A 72 -5.78 -1.71 2.18
CA VAL A 72 -6.11 -3.05 1.69
C VAL A 72 -6.72 -3.93 2.79
N ARG A 73 -6.24 -3.81 4.03
CA ARG A 73 -6.77 -4.55 5.19
C ARG A 73 -8.18 -4.06 5.57
N GLU A 74 -8.39 -2.75 5.63
CA GLU A 74 -9.68 -2.14 5.98
C GLU A 74 -10.80 -2.60 5.02
N PHE A 75 -10.53 -2.58 3.72
CA PHE A 75 -11.51 -2.94 2.69
C PHE A 75 -11.44 -4.40 2.23
N ASN A 76 -10.63 -5.24 2.88
CA ASN A 76 -10.44 -6.66 2.53
C ASN A 76 -10.14 -6.88 1.02
N LEU A 77 -9.22 -6.08 0.48
CA LEU A 77 -8.95 -6.02 -0.97
C LEU A 77 -7.91 -7.05 -1.45
N VAL A 78 -7.13 -7.63 -0.54
CA VAL A 78 -6.14 -8.68 -0.83
C VAL A 78 -6.27 -9.74 0.26
N ASP A 79 -6.10 -11.01 -0.13
CA ASP A 79 -6.17 -12.13 0.82
C ASP A 79 -5.04 -11.97 1.86
N PRO A 80 -5.35 -12.08 3.18
CA PRO A 80 -4.34 -12.04 4.23
C PRO A 80 -3.18 -13.02 4.01
N LYS A 81 -3.44 -14.17 3.38
CA LYS A 81 -2.42 -15.16 3.03
C LYS A 81 -1.42 -14.68 1.98
N GLU A 82 -1.81 -13.73 1.13
CA GLU A 82 -0.88 -13.11 0.18
C GLU A 82 -0.06 -12.03 0.85
N THR A 83 -0.67 -11.28 1.78
CA THR A 83 0.03 -10.20 2.49
C THR A 83 1.01 -10.69 3.55
N CYS A 84 0.88 -11.95 4.00
CA CYS A 84 1.67 -12.46 5.12
C CYS A 84 3.18 -12.50 4.85
N ILE A 85 3.60 -12.57 3.58
CA ILE A 85 5.01 -12.53 3.19
C ILE A 85 5.70 -11.21 3.57
N MET A 86 4.93 -10.17 3.90
CA MET A 86 5.40 -8.85 4.32
C MET A 86 4.98 -8.49 5.74
N ASP A 87 4.53 -9.44 6.56
CA ASP A 87 4.06 -9.14 7.92
C ASP A 87 5.16 -8.55 8.80
N ASP A 88 6.39 -9.09 8.73
CA ASP A 88 7.55 -8.57 9.48
C ASP A 88 7.82 -7.09 9.15
N LEU A 89 7.72 -6.71 7.86
CA LEU A 89 7.86 -5.32 7.43
C LEU A 89 6.68 -4.47 7.94
N SER A 90 5.47 -5.02 7.87
CA SER A 90 4.25 -4.33 8.28
C SER A 90 4.26 -3.99 9.76
N GLU A 91 4.79 -4.88 10.59
CA GLU A 91 4.98 -4.63 12.02
C GLU A 91 5.88 -3.40 12.23
N VAL A 92 7.05 -3.37 11.60
CA VAL A 92 8.01 -2.26 11.77
C VAL A 92 7.50 -0.94 11.21
N VAL A 93 6.88 -0.95 10.03
CA VAL A 93 6.49 0.26 9.30
C VAL A 93 5.18 0.86 9.82
N CYS A 94 4.25 0.04 10.33
CA CYS A 94 2.95 0.52 10.79
C CYS A 94 2.91 0.83 12.29
N THR A 95 3.89 0.37 13.08
CA THR A 95 3.94 0.76 14.50
C THR A 95 4.40 2.21 14.64
N PRO A 96 3.66 3.06 15.38
CA PRO A 96 4.20 4.35 15.78
C PRO A 96 5.46 4.12 16.64
N PRO A 97 6.48 4.99 16.54
CA PRO A 97 7.65 4.87 17.39
C PRO A 97 7.21 4.85 18.86
N PRO A 98 7.86 4.06 19.72
CA PRO A 98 7.54 4.05 21.14
C PRO A 98 7.61 5.48 21.66
N PRO A 99 6.72 5.88 22.59
CA PRO A 99 6.75 7.22 23.15
C PRO A 99 8.16 7.47 23.69
N SER A 100 8.83 8.49 23.15
CA SER A 100 10.12 8.93 23.67
C SER A 100 9.92 9.22 25.15
N ALA A 101 10.68 8.53 26.00
CA ALA A 101 10.71 8.83 27.42
C ALA A 101 11.15 10.29 27.55
N GLN A 102 10.20 11.19 27.75
CA GLN A 102 10.48 12.55 28.15
C GLN A 102 11.14 12.44 29.52
N ASN A 103 12.48 12.51 29.53
CA ASN A 103 13.23 12.70 30.75
C ASN A 103 12.78 14.04 31.33
N HIS A 104 11.86 13.97 32.28
CA HIS A 104 11.47 15.08 33.12
C HIS A 104 12.69 15.44 33.97
N VAL A 105 13.53 16.33 33.44
CA VAL A 105 14.57 17.00 34.21
C VAL A 105 13.82 17.79 35.28
N THR A 106 13.84 17.26 36.50
CA THR A 106 13.37 17.98 37.68
C THR A 106 14.41 19.05 37.94
N GLU A 107 14.17 20.27 37.45
CA GLU A 107 14.92 21.44 37.88
C GLU A 107 14.72 21.59 39.40
N ARG A 108 15.84 21.61 40.12
CA ARG A 108 15.96 22.02 41.52
C ARG A 108 16.46 23.44 41.59
#